data_AF-A0A1T5EYR6-F1
#
_entry.id   AF-A0A1T5EYR6-F1
#
_cell.length_a   1.000
_cell.length_b   1.000
_cell.length_c   1.000
_cell.angle_alpha   90.00
_cell.angle_beta   90.00
_cell.angle_gamma   90.00
#
_symmetry.space_group_name_H-M   'P 1'
#
loop_
_entity.id
_entity.type
_entity.pdbx_description
1 polymer ?
#
loop_
_entity_poly.entity_id
_entity_poly.type
_entity_poly.pdbx_seq_one_letter_code
_entity_poly.pdbx_strand_id
1 'polypeptide(L)'
;MVLIDKSETGRIPKWGLFVFPFLTIIFAGFYLLDESLYRYIIKEDSIVEWLTFAFLFAAGILSLIVAIRIKHTHQYLHWFFILFFGFNILAGLEEISWGQRVFHVETTGVFHEYSDQNEINLHNTFQGIFHIKTKHIALLVLFLYGSILPGLMRDRNWQNENFVVRQFIVPPMFLRGGFTIGAILMLDFQTGHEEEIGEFFFSICFFIMMLWNLTLFKRGYFRPDSYISISKRTPSLSE
;
A
#
# COMPACT_ATOMS: atom_id res chain seq x y z
N MET A 1 12.99 13.90 12.44
CA MET A 1 13.26 13.14 11.20
C MET A 1 13.30 11.67 11.60
N VAL A 2 12.21 10.93 11.40
CA VAL A 2 12.11 9.54 11.85
C VAL A 2 12.73 8.66 10.77
N LEU A 3 14.07 8.71 10.70
CA LEU A 3 14.85 7.61 10.18
C LEU A 3 14.70 6.50 11.22
N ILE A 4 13.94 5.46 10.90
CA ILE A 4 14.10 4.24 11.65
C ILE A 4 15.41 3.64 11.16
N ASP A 5 16.47 3.91 11.93
CA ASP A 5 17.74 3.23 11.77
C ASP A 5 17.48 1.73 11.66
N LYS A 6 18.14 1.08 10.70
CA LYS A 6 17.84 -0.30 10.30
C LYS A 6 18.17 -1.34 11.36
N SER A 7 18.71 -0.91 12.49
CA SER A 7 18.87 -1.73 13.69
C SER A 7 17.69 -1.67 14.67
N GLU A 8 16.74 -0.73 14.53
CA GLU A 8 15.69 -0.49 15.55
C GLU A 8 14.25 -0.78 15.08
N THR A 9 14.03 -1.07 13.79
CA THR A 9 12.86 -1.87 13.40
C THR A 9 13.08 -3.30 13.91
N GLY A 10 12.70 -3.55 15.18
CA GLY A 10 12.97 -4.82 15.86
C GLY A 10 12.63 -6.08 15.04
N ARG A 11 13.21 -7.24 15.41
CA ARG A 11 13.14 -8.54 14.71
C ARG A 11 12.10 -8.58 13.57
N ILE A 12 12.60 -8.57 12.33
CA ILE A 12 11.78 -8.75 11.13
C ILE A 12 10.82 -9.92 11.37
N PRO A 13 9.50 -9.68 11.34
CA PRO A 13 8.55 -10.75 11.49
C PRO A 13 8.74 -11.73 10.34
N LYS A 14 9.26 -12.93 10.64
CA LYS A 14 9.52 -13.96 9.63
C LYS A 14 8.25 -14.32 8.85
N TRP A 15 7.08 -14.19 9.47
CA TRP A 15 5.79 -14.42 8.82
C TRP A 15 5.59 -13.54 7.57
N GLY A 16 6.08 -12.29 7.57
CA GLY A 16 5.92 -11.37 6.43
C GLY A 16 6.57 -11.88 5.15
N LEU A 17 7.61 -12.71 5.28
CA LEU A 17 8.29 -13.35 4.15
C LEU A 17 7.48 -14.50 3.55
N PHE A 18 6.54 -15.07 4.29
CA PHE A 18 5.78 -16.26 3.87
C PHE A 18 4.33 -15.96 3.50
N VAL A 19 3.73 -14.88 4.03
CA VAL A 19 2.32 -14.55 3.76
C VAL A 19 2.04 -14.38 2.28
N PHE A 20 2.79 -13.52 1.58
CA PHE A 20 2.51 -13.24 0.17
C PHE A 20 2.80 -14.43 -0.75
N PRO A 21 3.95 -15.14 -0.64
CA PRO A 21 4.15 -16.37 -1.41
C PRO A 21 3.07 -17.42 -1.16
N PHE A 22 2.62 -17.58 0.10
CA PHE A 22 1.55 -18.51 0.44
C PHE A 22 0.22 -18.11 -0.22
N LEU A 23 -0.16 -16.84 -0.17
CA LEU A 23 -1.35 -16.34 -0.88
C LEU A 23 -1.24 -16.55 -2.39
N THR A 24 -0.07 -16.31 -2.98
CA THR A 24 0.16 -16.59 -4.42
C THR A 24 -0.04 -18.06 -4.76
N ILE A 25 0.43 -18.98 -3.90
CA ILE A 25 0.21 -20.42 -4.09
C ILE A 25 -1.28 -20.76 -4.01
N ILE A 26 -2.04 -20.12 -3.12
CA ILE A 26 -3.50 -20.31 -3.05
C ILE A 26 -4.17 -19.89 -4.36
N PHE A 27 -3.89 -18.68 -4.85
CA PHE A 27 -4.46 -18.19 -6.12
C PHE A 27 -4.03 -19.03 -7.32
N ALA A 28 -2.76 -19.44 -7.37
CA ALA A 28 -2.28 -20.38 -8.38
C ALA A 28 -2.99 -21.75 -8.28
N GLY A 29 -3.27 -22.21 -7.07
CA GLY A 29 -4.06 -23.41 -6.83
C GLY A 29 -5.49 -23.30 -7.37
N PHE A 30 -6.17 -22.17 -7.14
CA PHE A 30 -7.47 -21.92 -7.76
C PHE A 30 -7.38 -21.94 -9.28
N TYR A 31 -6.40 -21.24 -9.87
CA TYR A 31 -6.23 -21.23 -11.32
C TYR A 31 -5.98 -22.62 -11.92
N LEU A 32 -5.10 -23.42 -11.30
CA LEU A 32 -4.69 -24.73 -11.83
C LEU A 32 -5.72 -25.84 -11.60
N LEU A 33 -6.53 -25.74 -10.55
CA LEU A 33 -7.51 -26.78 -10.18
C LEU A 33 -8.91 -26.48 -10.71
N ASP A 34 -9.30 -25.20 -10.74
CA ASP A 34 -10.61 -24.74 -11.21
C ASP A 34 -10.53 -23.29 -11.73
N GLU A 35 -10.22 -23.15 -13.02
CA GLU A 35 -10.14 -21.84 -13.67
C GLU A 35 -11.47 -21.06 -13.60
N SER A 36 -12.61 -21.76 -13.57
CA SER A 36 -13.93 -21.11 -13.48
C SER A 36 -14.11 -20.45 -12.12
N LEU A 37 -13.72 -21.15 -11.04
CA LEU A 37 -13.68 -20.59 -9.70
C LEU A 37 -12.68 -19.43 -9.62
N TYR A 38 -11.49 -19.57 -10.19
CA TYR A 38 -10.49 -18.51 -10.22
C TYR A 38 -11.05 -17.24 -10.87
N ARG A 39 -11.63 -17.33 -12.06
CA ARG A 39 -12.27 -16.19 -12.74
C ARG A 39 -13.45 -15.62 -11.96
N TYR A 40 -14.20 -16.45 -11.23
CA TYR A 40 -15.31 -16.00 -10.40
C TYR A 40 -14.87 -15.18 -9.17
N ILE A 41 -13.69 -15.47 -8.61
CA ILE A 41 -13.18 -14.74 -7.44
C ILE A 41 -12.40 -13.48 -7.79
N ILE A 42 -12.06 -13.26 -9.06
CA ILE A 42 -11.32 -12.06 -9.56
C ILE A 42 -12.09 -11.23 -10.58
N LYS A 43 -13.36 -11.54 -10.83
CA LYS A 43 -14.21 -10.68 -11.66
C LYS A 43 -14.65 -9.45 -10.87
N GLU A 44 -15.27 -8.52 -11.58
CA GLU A 44 -15.99 -7.40 -10.95
C GLU A 44 -17.02 -7.88 -9.92
N ASP A 45 -17.14 -7.12 -8.83
CA ASP A 45 -17.96 -7.40 -7.65
C ASP A 45 -17.63 -8.73 -6.95
N SER A 46 -16.35 -9.13 -7.01
CA SER A 46 -15.88 -10.36 -6.38
C SER A 46 -15.55 -10.19 -4.91
N ILE A 47 -15.39 -11.32 -4.22
CA ILE A 47 -14.90 -11.36 -2.85
C ILE A 47 -13.53 -10.66 -2.70
N VAL A 48 -12.70 -10.67 -3.76
CA VAL A 48 -11.38 -10.02 -3.74
C VAL A 48 -11.54 -8.50 -3.69
N GLU A 49 -12.37 -7.89 -4.53
CA GLU A 49 -12.67 -6.45 -4.46
C GLU A 49 -13.19 -6.01 -3.09
N TRP A 50 -14.18 -6.75 -2.55
CA TRP A 50 -14.73 -6.45 -1.22
C TRP A 50 -13.69 -6.52 -0.11
N LEU A 51 -12.74 -7.45 -0.22
CA LEU A 51 -11.61 -7.55 0.71
C LEU A 51 -10.59 -6.42 0.47
N THR A 52 -10.30 -6.06 -0.78
CA THR A 52 -9.46 -4.90 -1.13
C THR A 52 -10.02 -3.63 -0.50
N PHE A 53 -11.32 -3.35 -0.69
CA PHE A 53 -12.03 -2.26 -0.02
C PHE A 53 -11.85 -2.32 1.50
N ALA A 54 -12.10 -3.47 2.13
CA ALA A 54 -12.03 -3.60 3.58
C ALA A 54 -10.60 -3.31 4.12
N PHE A 55 -9.56 -3.80 3.45
CA PHE A 55 -8.18 -3.55 3.83
C PHE A 55 -7.75 -2.11 3.60
N LEU A 56 -8.12 -1.49 2.47
CA LEU A 56 -7.85 -0.08 2.19
C LEU A 56 -8.58 0.81 3.20
N PHE A 57 -9.86 0.55 3.46
CA PHE A 57 -10.63 1.29 4.46
C PHE A 57 -9.99 1.20 5.84
N ALA A 58 -9.63 -0.01 6.28
CA ALA A 58 -8.94 -0.21 7.55
C ALA A 58 -7.57 0.48 7.60
N ALA A 59 -6.77 0.40 6.52
CA ALA A 59 -5.49 1.10 6.41
C ALA A 59 -5.68 2.62 6.48
N GLY A 60 -6.72 3.16 5.85
CA GLY A 60 -7.12 4.56 5.95
C GLY A 60 -7.38 4.96 7.41
N ILE A 61 -8.29 4.28 8.09
CA ILE A 61 -8.62 4.58 9.49
C ILE A 61 -7.37 4.51 10.39
N LEU A 62 -6.52 3.49 10.23
CA LEU A 62 -5.26 3.39 10.98
C LEU A 62 -4.31 4.55 10.67
N SER A 63 -4.24 5.00 9.42
CA SER A 63 -3.45 6.17 9.00
C SER A 63 -3.92 7.44 9.71
N LEU A 64 -5.23 7.67 9.77
CA LEU A 64 -5.80 8.81 10.48
C LEU A 64 -5.49 8.75 11.98
N ILE A 65 -5.59 7.57 12.60
CA ILE A 65 -5.23 7.36 14.01
C ILE A 65 -3.76 7.72 14.25
N VAL A 66 -2.84 7.25 13.39
CA VAL A 66 -1.41 7.58 13.50
C VAL A 66 -1.19 9.08 13.30
N ALA A 67 -1.83 9.69 12.30
CA ALA A 67 -1.76 11.11 12.03
C ALA A 67 -2.12 11.92 13.29
N ILE A 68 -3.32 11.71 13.85
CA ILE A 68 -3.80 12.45 15.04
C ILE A 68 -2.83 12.33 16.22
N ARG A 69 -2.22 11.15 16.40
CA ARG A 69 -1.31 10.87 17.51
C ARG A 69 0.05 11.56 17.39
N ILE A 70 0.55 11.77 16.17
CA ILE A 70 1.88 12.39 15.96
C ILE A 70 1.81 13.87 15.61
N LYS A 71 0.61 14.46 15.50
CA LYS A 71 0.40 15.85 15.01
C LYS A 71 1.24 16.91 15.73
N HIS A 72 1.38 16.74 17.05
CA HIS A 72 2.09 17.69 17.91
C HIS A 72 3.59 17.40 18.03
N THR A 73 4.04 16.23 17.56
CA THR A 73 5.42 15.75 17.74
C THR A 73 6.21 15.80 16.44
N HIS A 74 5.55 15.59 15.30
CA HIS A 74 6.17 15.56 13.97
C HIS A 74 5.27 16.25 12.92
N GLN A 75 5.36 17.57 12.85
CA GLN A 75 4.49 18.41 12.00
C GLN A 75 4.49 18.01 10.51
N TYR A 76 5.64 17.62 9.95
CA TYR A 76 5.72 17.22 8.53
C TYR A 76 5.25 15.79 8.27
N LEU A 77 5.60 14.83 9.14
CA LEU A 77 5.20 13.42 8.96
C LEU A 77 3.69 13.22 9.17
N HIS A 78 3.06 14.07 9.98
CA HIS A 78 1.61 14.08 10.15
C HIS A 78 0.87 14.20 8.81
N TRP A 79 1.34 15.07 7.92
CA TRP A 79 0.72 15.29 6.62
C TRP A 79 0.79 14.08 5.70
N PHE A 80 1.89 13.31 5.75
CA PHE A 80 1.96 12.04 5.02
C PHE A 80 0.80 11.12 5.40
N PHE A 81 0.55 10.92 6.70
CA PHE A 81 -0.52 10.03 7.15
C PHE A 81 -1.92 10.58 6.88
N ILE A 82 -2.11 11.90 6.84
CA ILE A 82 -3.37 12.50 6.38
C ILE A 82 -3.60 12.22 4.90
N LEU A 83 -2.60 12.47 4.06
CA LEU A 83 -2.70 12.22 2.62
C LEU A 83 -2.89 10.74 2.33
N PHE A 84 -2.18 9.87 3.07
CA PHE A 84 -2.32 8.43 2.96
C PHE A 84 -3.70 7.95 3.43
N PHE A 85 -4.28 8.55 4.48
CA PHE A 85 -5.68 8.33 4.84
C PHE A 85 -6.63 8.66 3.68
N GLY A 86 -6.53 9.88 3.14
CA GLY A 86 -7.37 10.31 2.03
C GLY A 86 -7.24 9.39 0.82
N PHE A 87 -6.01 9.04 0.45
CA PHE A 87 -5.72 8.11 -0.64
C PHE A 87 -6.38 6.73 -0.42
N ASN A 88 -6.19 6.10 0.73
CA ASN A 88 -6.73 4.76 0.99
C ASN A 88 -8.28 4.75 1.04
N ILE A 89 -8.90 5.81 1.59
CA ILE A 89 -10.36 5.90 1.61
C ILE A 89 -10.91 6.11 0.21
N LEU A 90 -10.31 7.02 -0.58
CA LEU A 90 -10.74 7.25 -1.95
C LEU A 90 -10.53 6.01 -2.82
N ALA A 91 -9.35 5.39 -2.76
CA ALA A 91 -9.07 4.17 -3.50
C ALA A 91 -10.06 3.05 -3.11
N GLY A 92 -10.26 2.79 -1.81
CA GLY A 92 -11.22 1.78 -1.38
C GLY A 92 -12.65 2.06 -1.83
N LEU A 93 -13.10 3.32 -1.78
CA LEU A 93 -14.45 3.67 -2.26
C LEU A 93 -14.61 3.49 -3.77
N GLU A 94 -13.52 3.60 -4.55
CA GLU A 94 -13.53 3.38 -5.99
C GLU A 94 -13.54 1.89 -6.37
N GLU A 95 -13.09 0.98 -5.51
CA GLU A 95 -13.12 -0.47 -5.74
C GLU A 95 -14.55 -1.03 -5.88
N ILE A 96 -15.54 -0.37 -5.25
CA ILE A 96 -16.92 -0.85 -5.23
C ILE A 96 -17.81 0.16 -5.94
N SER A 97 -18.61 -0.31 -6.89
CA SER A 97 -19.47 0.54 -7.71
C SER A 97 -20.77 0.87 -6.96
N TRP A 98 -20.65 1.67 -5.91
CA TRP A 98 -21.71 1.98 -4.94
C TRP A 98 -23.01 2.44 -5.59
N GLY A 99 -22.91 3.28 -6.63
CA GLY A 99 -24.07 3.86 -7.33
C GLY A 99 -24.97 2.77 -7.93
N GLN A 100 -24.41 1.93 -8.78
CA GLN A 100 -25.13 0.84 -9.46
C GLN A 100 -25.49 -0.28 -8.49
N ARG A 101 -24.54 -0.69 -7.62
CA ARG A 101 -24.68 -1.88 -6.79
C ARG A 101 -25.55 -1.66 -5.55
N VAL A 102 -25.36 -0.54 -4.84
CA VAL A 102 -26.05 -0.27 -3.57
C VAL A 102 -27.26 0.64 -3.75
N PHE A 103 -27.15 1.63 -4.63
CA PHE A 103 -28.19 2.65 -4.82
C PHE A 103 -29.02 2.48 -6.10
N HIS A 104 -28.73 1.46 -6.92
CA HIS A 104 -29.39 1.17 -8.20
C HIS A 104 -29.52 2.39 -9.11
N VAL A 105 -28.49 3.25 -9.11
CA VAL A 105 -28.40 4.44 -9.96
C VAL A 105 -27.87 4.02 -11.33
N GLU A 106 -28.57 4.43 -12.39
CA GLU A 106 -28.12 4.22 -13.76
C GLU A 106 -26.92 5.11 -14.11
N THR A 107 -25.96 4.55 -14.84
CA THR A 107 -24.79 5.28 -15.35
C THR A 107 -25.22 6.22 -16.47
N THR A 108 -24.99 7.52 -16.31
CA THR A 108 -25.40 8.54 -17.29
C THR A 108 -24.31 9.58 -17.51
N GLY A 109 -24.41 10.35 -18.61
CA GLY A 109 -23.49 11.44 -18.94
C GLY A 109 -22.05 10.98 -19.15
N VAL A 110 -21.09 11.73 -18.57
CA VAL A 110 -19.65 11.49 -18.72
C VAL A 110 -19.24 10.07 -18.29
N PHE A 111 -19.88 9.52 -17.26
CA PHE A 111 -19.60 8.15 -16.82
C PHE A 111 -20.06 7.11 -17.85
N HIS A 112 -21.20 7.31 -18.52
CA HIS A 112 -21.62 6.40 -19.59
C HIS A 112 -20.76 6.53 -20.85
N GLU A 113 -20.24 7.73 -21.11
CA GLU A 113 -19.44 8.01 -22.31
C GLU A 113 -18.00 7.51 -22.22
N TYR A 114 -17.39 7.55 -21.02
CA TYR A 114 -15.96 7.28 -20.85
C TYR A 114 -15.62 6.18 -19.83
N SER A 115 -16.58 5.60 -19.10
CA SER A 115 -16.29 4.49 -18.18
C SER A 115 -16.16 3.19 -18.96
N ASP A 116 -14.99 2.56 -18.91
CA ASP A 116 -14.71 1.28 -19.58
C ASP A 116 -15.61 0.13 -19.07
N GLN A 117 -16.16 0.26 -17.86
CA GLN A 117 -17.03 -0.72 -17.20
C GLN A 117 -18.49 -0.25 -17.08
N ASN A 118 -18.82 0.94 -17.61
CA ASN A 118 -20.13 1.58 -17.45
C ASN A 118 -20.54 1.76 -15.98
N GLU A 119 -19.58 2.10 -15.11
CA GLU A 119 -19.76 2.32 -13.66
C GLU A 119 -19.49 3.77 -13.28
N ILE A 120 -20.10 4.26 -12.18
CA ILE A 120 -19.85 5.62 -11.64
C ILE A 120 -18.59 5.57 -10.74
N ASN A 121 -17.46 5.22 -11.34
CA ASN A 121 -16.15 5.23 -10.68
C ASN A 121 -15.21 6.15 -11.47
N LEU A 122 -14.50 7.03 -10.75
CA LEU A 122 -13.60 8.01 -11.36
C LEU A 122 -12.43 7.34 -12.07
N HIS A 123 -11.82 6.31 -11.49
CA HIS A 123 -10.68 5.63 -12.10
C HIS A 123 -11.04 5.02 -13.46
N ASN A 124 -12.22 4.38 -13.61
CA ASN A 124 -12.73 3.82 -14.87
C ASN A 124 -13.00 4.89 -15.91
N THR A 125 -13.60 6.01 -15.48
CA THR A 125 -13.88 7.14 -16.36
C THR A 125 -12.59 7.81 -16.85
N PHE A 126 -11.58 7.92 -15.99
CA PHE A 126 -10.28 8.46 -16.38
C PHE A 126 -9.50 7.56 -17.34
N GLN A 127 -9.66 6.25 -17.25
CA GLN A 127 -9.06 5.32 -18.21
C GLN A 127 -9.60 5.58 -19.63
N GLY A 128 -10.91 5.74 -19.80
CA GLY A 128 -11.50 6.05 -21.10
C GLY A 128 -11.15 7.46 -21.62
N ILE A 129 -11.03 8.46 -20.73
CA ILE A 129 -10.64 9.83 -21.12
C ILE A 129 -9.16 9.92 -21.56
N PHE A 130 -8.25 9.37 -20.75
CA PHE A 130 -6.81 9.56 -20.96
C PHE A 130 -6.14 8.43 -21.73
N HIS A 131 -6.85 7.33 -22.00
CA HIS A 131 -6.33 6.11 -22.61
C HIS A 131 -5.10 5.53 -21.87
N ILE A 132 -4.94 5.85 -20.59
CA ILE A 132 -3.90 5.32 -19.72
C ILE A 132 -4.58 4.50 -18.65
N LYS A 133 -4.29 3.19 -18.62
CA LYS A 133 -4.80 2.31 -17.57
C LYS A 133 -4.17 2.68 -16.23
N THR A 134 -5.01 2.99 -15.25
CA THR A 134 -4.56 3.40 -13.89
C THR A 134 -3.70 2.32 -13.24
N LYS A 135 -3.95 1.04 -13.53
CA LYS A 135 -3.14 -0.09 -13.06
C LYS A 135 -1.66 -0.02 -13.43
N HIS A 136 -1.30 0.52 -14.60
CA HIS A 136 0.12 0.63 -14.98
C HIS A 136 0.84 1.73 -14.19
N ILE A 137 0.14 2.80 -13.86
CA ILE A 137 0.65 3.85 -12.97
C ILE A 137 0.79 3.29 -11.56
N ALA A 138 -0.24 2.60 -11.06
CA ALA A 138 -0.24 1.95 -9.76
C ALA A 138 0.92 0.94 -9.64
N LEU A 139 1.09 0.07 -10.64
CA LEU A 139 2.21 -0.85 -10.75
C LEU A 139 3.54 -0.13 -10.56
N LEU A 140 3.82 0.89 -11.38
CA LEU A 140 5.11 1.58 -11.35
C LEU A 140 5.36 2.25 -10.00
N VAL A 141 4.38 3.03 -9.52
CA VAL A 141 4.50 3.79 -8.28
C VAL A 141 4.67 2.86 -7.08
N LEU A 142 3.85 1.81 -6.97
CA LEU A 142 3.86 0.89 -5.83
C LEU A 142 5.04 -0.07 -5.87
N PHE A 143 5.52 -0.44 -7.05
CA PHE A 143 6.78 -1.17 -7.19
C PHE A 143 7.97 -0.33 -6.72
N LEU A 144 8.07 0.92 -7.17
CA LEU A 144 9.15 1.82 -6.76
C LEU A 144 9.09 2.11 -5.26
N TYR A 145 7.91 2.45 -4.73
CA TYR A 145 7.71 2.80 -3.33
C TYR A 145 7.88 1.62 -2.37
N GLY A 146 7.29 0.47 -2.71
CA GLY A 146 7.22 -0.68 -1.80
C GLY A 146 8.32 -1.72 -1.99
N SER A 147 8.92 -1.78 -3.18
CA SER A 147 9.95 -2.79 -3.49
C SER A 147 11.34 -2.19 -3.60
N ILE A 148 11.51 -1.14 -4.39
CA ILE A 148 12.83 -0.55 -4.66
C ILE A 148 13.30 0.33 -3.49
N LEU A 149 12.44 1.25 -3.03
CA LEU A 149 12.81 2.21 -1.99
C LEU A 149 13.28 1.52 -0.68
N PRO A 150 12.59 0.51 -0.10
CA PRO A 150 13.10 -0.19 1.07
C PRO A 150 14.47 -0.84 0.80
N GLY A 151 14.64 -1.40 -0.40
CA GLY A 151 15.90 -2.00 -0.85
C GLY A 151 17.05 -1.01 -0.93
N LEU A 152 16.83 0.19 -1.47
CA LEU A 152 17.82 1.28 -1.53
C LEU A 152 18.14 1.84 -0.14
N MET A 153 17.13 1.88 0.73
CA MET A 153 17.33 2.18 2.14
C MET A 153 18.15 1.08 2.84
N ARG A 154 18.39 -0.06 2.18
CA ARG A 154 19.49 -1.03 2.34
C ARG A 154 20.86 -0.51 2.79
N ASP A 155 21.25 0.63 2.25
CA ASP A 155 22.59 1.17 2.43
C ASP A 155 22.59 2.39 3.36
N ARG A 156 23.46 2.37 4.37
CA ARG A 156 23.58 3.48 5.33
C ARG A 156 24.27 4.70 4.70
N ASN A 157 25.20 4.48 3.76
CA ASN A 157 25.90 5.57 3.08
C ASN A 157 24.91 6.32 2.20
N TRP A 158 24.10 5.59 1.42
CA TRP A 158 23.05 6.18 0.58
C TRP A 158 22.03 7.00 1.39
N GLN A 159 21.59 6.50 2.55
CA GLN A 159 20.72 7.27 3.45
C GLN A 159 21.36 8.55 3.96
N ASN A 160 22.67 8.52 4.22
CA ASN A 160 23.39 9.67 4.75
C ASN A 160 23.64 10.74 3.71
N GLU A 161 23.91 10.33 2.48
CA GLU A 161 24.20 11.21 1.36
C GLU A 161 22.93 11.86 0.80
N ASN A 162 21.76 11.21 0.91
CA ASN A 162 20.52 11.69 0.30
C ASN A 162 19.51 12.25 1.32
N PHE A 163 19.57 13.56 1.56
CA PHE A 163 18.65 14.27 2.47
C PHE A 163 17.16 14.05 2.12
N VAL A 164 16.84 13.99 0.82
CA VAL A 164 15.46 13.84 0.33
C VAL A 164 14.86 12.51 0.80
N VAL A 165 15.61 11.41 0.74
CA VAL A 165 15.06 10.09 1.08
C VAL A 165 14.77 9.96 2.58
N ARG A 166 15.46 10.73 3.42
CA ARG A 166 15.21 10.81 4.87
C ARG A 166 13.87 11.46 5.24
N GLN A 167 13.17 12.07 4.26
CA GLN A 167 11.86 12.69 4.45
C GLN A 167 10.69 11.74 4.15
N PHE A 168 10.95 10.59 3.51
CA PHE A 168 9.91 9.65 3.12
C PHE A 168 9.63 8.62 4.23
N ILE A 169 8.36 8.24 4.35
CA ILE A 169 7.99 7.06 5.13
C ILE A 169 8.27 5.83 4.28
N VAL A 170 9.26 5.05 4.68
CA VAL A 170 9.71 3.86 3.95
C VAL A 170 8.90 2.64 4.41
N PRO A 171 8.30 1.87 3.48
CA PRO A 171 7.64 0.62 3.82
C PRO A 171 8.59 -0.36 4.51
N PRO A 172 8.12 -1.13 5.52
CA PRO A 172 8.93 -2.14 6.16
C PRO A 172 9.51 -3.14 5.16
N MET A 173 10.80 -3.47 5.30
CA MET A 173 11.52 -4.38 4.39
C MET A 173 10.84 -5.74 4.17
N PHE A 174 10.12 -6.25 5.17
CA PHE A 174 9.44 -7.54 5.07
C PHE A 174 8.19 -7.52 4.19
N LEU A 175 7.67 -6.34 3.85
CA LEU A 175 6.56 -6.17 2.91
C LEU A 175 7.01 -6.11 1.45
N ARG A 176 8.31 -5.99 1.20
CA ARG A 176 8.87 -5.90 -0.16
C ARG A 176 8.35 -7.02 -1.08
N GLY A 177 8.29 -8.25 -0.58
CA GLY A 177 7.77 -9.39 -1.34
C GLY A 177 6.32 -9.19 -1.80
N GLY A 178 5.46 -8.68 -0.92
CA GLY A 178 4.06 -8.39 -1.25
C GLY A 178 3.93 -7.31 -2.32
N PHE A 179 4.66 -6.20 -2.19
CA PHE A 179 4.68 -5.15 -3.21
C PHE A 179 5.25 -5.64 -4.56
N THR A 180 6.28 -6.49 -4.54
CA THR A 180 6.87 -7.03 -5.76
C THR A 180 5.91 -7.97 -6.46
N ILE A 181 5.29 -8.89 -5.72
CA ILE A 181 4.32 -9.84 -6.29
C ILE A 181 3.08 -9.10 -6.80
N GLY A 182 2.53 -8.16 -6.02
CA GLY A 182 1.40 -7.33 -6.45
C GLY A 182 1.69 -6.57 -7.74
N ALA A 183 2.89 -5.99 -7.87
CA ALA A 183 3.30 -5.31 -9.09
C ALA A 183 3.46 -6.24 -10.30
N ILE A 184 3.86 -7.50 -10.10
CA ILE A 184 3.91 -8.49 -11.19
C ILE A 184 2.51 -8.88 -11.63
N LEU A 185 1.57 -9.03 -10.69
CA LEU A 185 0.17 -9.37 -10.98
C LEU A 185 -0.54 -8.28 -11.79
N MET A 186 -0.21 -7.01 -11.57
CA MET A 186 -0.69 -5.87 -12.37
C MET A 186 -0.30 -5.89 -13.87
N LEU A 187 0.45 -6.89 -14.32
CA LEU A 187 0.79 -7.09 -15.73
C LEU A 187 -0.24 -7.96 -16.48
N ASP A 188 -1.17 -8.61 -15.76
CA ASP A 188 -2.31 -9.36 -16.33
C ASP A 188 -1.95 -10.44 -17.36
N PHE A 189 -0.88 -11.18 -17.08
CA PHE A 189 -0.35 -12.14 -18.04
C PHE A 189 -1.27 -13.33 -18.31
N GLN A 190 -2.12 -13.74 -17.36
CA GLN A 190 -2.75 -15.06 -17.42
C GLN A 190 -4.20 -15.02 -17.90
N THR A 191 -5.03 -14.17 -17.29
CA THR A 191 -6.47 -14.09 -17.58
C THR A 191 -6.94 -12.71 -17.97
N GLY A 192 -6.12 -11.68 -17.76
CA GLY A 192 -6.46 -10.29 -18.10
C GLY A 192 -7.01 -9.49 -16.92
N HIS A 193 -7.15 -10.12 -15.75
CA HIS A 193 -7.80 -9.58 -14.54
C HIS A 193 -6.99 -9.90 -13.27
N GLU A 194 -5.70 -10.20 -13.41
CA GLU A 194 -4.81 -10.41 -12.26
C GLU A 194 -4.58 -9.11 -11.46
N GLU A 195 -4.86 -7.95 -12.05
CA GLU A 195 -4.84 -6.64 -11.41
C GLU A 195 -5.62 -6.63 -10.10
N GLU A 196 -6.78 -7.28 -10.03
CA GLU A 196 -7.59 -7.42 -8.81
C GLU A 196 -6.81 -8.08 -7.66
N ILE A 197 -6.05 -9.12 -7.96
CA ILE A 197 -5.19 -9.79 -6.97
C ILE A 197 -4.01 -8.87 -6.61
N GLY A 198 -3.47 -8.13 -7.58
CA GLY A 198 -2.42 -7.14 -7.36
C GLY A 198 -2.84 -6.05 -6.39
N GLU A 199 -4.01 -5.45 -6.60
CA GLU A 199 -4.63 -4.43 -5.76
C GLU A 199 -4.94 -4.97 -4.36
N PHE A 200 -5.45 -6.20 -4.30
CA PHE A 200 -5.62 -6.91 -3.03
C PHE A 200 -4.31 -7.08 -2.27
N PHE A 201 -3.21 -7.45 -2.94
CA PHE A 201 -1.90 -7.58 -2.31
C PHE A 201 -1.37 -6.23 -1.80
N PHE A 202 -1.58 -5.15 -2.56
CA PHE A 202 -1.20 -3.80 -2.14
C PHE A 202 -2.02 -3.33 -0.92
N SER A 203 -3.32 -3.58 -0.89
CA SER A 203 -4.18 -3.22 0.25
C SER A 203 -3.73 -3.90 1.56
N ILE A 204 -3.39 -5.19 1.50
CA ILE A 204 -2.81 -5.93 2.63
C ILE A 204 -1.48 -5.31 3.06
N CYS A 205 -0.60 -4.95 2.11
CA CYS A 205 0.67 -4.30 2.40
C CYS A 205 0.46 -2.97 3.14
N PHE A 206 -0.46 -2.12 2.69
CA PHE A 206 -0.78 -0.85 3.34
C PHE A 206 -1.35 -1.04 4.73
N PHE A 207 -2.27 -1.98 4.89
CA PHE A 207 -2.84 -2.31 6.20
C PHE A 207 -1.76 -2.76 7.20
N ILE A 208 -0.90 -3.70 6.80
CA ILE A 208 0.19 -4.18 7.66
C ILE A 208 1.21 -3.08 7.94
N MET A 209 1.54 -2.26 6.94
CA MET A 209 2.41 -1.09 7.12
C MET A 209 1.85 -0.15 8.19
N MET A 210 0.54 0.05 8.22
CA MET A 210 -0.09 0.91 9.22
C MET A 210 -0.12 0.29 10.62
N LEU A 211 -0.38 -1.01 10.74
CA LEU A 211 -0.25 -1.73 12.00
C LEU A 211 1.19 -1.66 12.55
N TRP A 212 2.17 -1.75 11.66
CA TRP A 212 3.58 -1.62 12.02
C TRP A 212 3.89 -0.20 12.55
N ASN A 213 3.47 0.84 11.84
CA ASN A 213 3.64 2.23 12.28
C ASN A 213 2.95 2.51 13.63
N LEU A 214 1.76 1.97 13.87
CA LEU A 214 1.07 2.08 15.16
C LEU A 214 1.84 1.38 16.29
N THR A 215 2.47 0.24 15.99
CA THR A 215 3.33 -0.49 16.94
C THR A 215 4.59 0.31 17.27
N LEU A 216 5.21 0.94 16.28
CA LEU A 216 6.35 1.82 16.49
C LEU A 216 5.99 3.03 17.35
N PHE A 217 4.82 3.62 17.14
CA PHE A 217 4.27 4.66 18.00
C PHE A 217 4.13 4.19 19.46
N LYS A 218 3.51 3.03 19.69
CA LYS A 218 3.35 2.46 21.04
C LYS A 218 4.70 2.19 21.72
N ARG A 219 5.73 1.84 20.95
CA ARG A 219 7.11 1.63 21.44
C ARG A 219 7.89 2.93 21.66
N GLY A 220 7.31 4.08 21.37
CA GLY A 220 7.92 5.38 21.63
C GLY A 220 8.87 5.89 20.55
N TYR A 221 8.94 5.25 19.37
CA TYR A 221 9.83 5.67 18.28
C TYR A 221 9.47 7.04 17.67
N PHE A 222 8.28 7.56 17.95
CA PHE A 222 7.84 8.89 17.57
C PHE A 222 7.97 9.92 18.71
N ARG A 223 8.69 9.62 19.81
CA ARG A 223 8.94 10.58 20.89
C ARG A 223 10.15 11.48 20.55
N PRO A 224 10.16 12.76 20.94
CA PRO A 224 11.32 13.64 20.72
C PRO A 224 12.60 13.14 21.40
N ASP A 225 12.47 12.52 22.58
CA ASP A 225 13.59 12.19 23.47
C ASP A 225 14.42 10.99 23.02
N SER A 226 13.87 10.10 22.17
CA SER A 226 14.61 8.96 21.62
C SER A 226 15.73 9.38 20.66
N TYR A 227 15.74 10.63 20.20
CA TYR A 227 16.80 11.17 19.37
C TYR A 227 18.08 11.46 20.18
N ILE A 228 17.93 11.89 21.44
CA ILE A 228 19.05 12.30 22.30
C ILE A 228 19.80 11.07 22.86
N SER A 229 19.12 9.93 23.04
CA SER A 229 19.77 8.71 23.52
C SER A 229 20.61 8.00 22.46
N ILE A 230 20.24 8.11 21.17
CA ILE A 230 20.97 7.49 20.05
C ILE A 230 22.21 8.32 19.69
N SER A 231 22.13 9.67 19.72
CA SER A 231 23.30 10.53 19.45
C SER A 231 24.40 10.43 20.51
N LYS A 232 24.08 9.99 21.72
CA LYS A 232 25.07 9.75 22.79
C LYS A 232 25.83 8.41 22.64
N ARG A 233 25.47 7.56 21.68
CA ARG A 233 26.15 6.26 21.45
C ARG A 233 27.17 6.25 20.31
N THR A 234 27.32 7.35 19.57
CA THR A 234 28.52 7.54 18.73
C THR A 234 29.69 7.90 19.65
N PRO A 235 30.74 7.06 19.76
CA PRO A 235 31.96 7.50 20.43
C PRO A 235 32.49 8.72 19.66
N SER A 236 32.81 9.78 20.39
CA SER A 236 33.56 10.89 19.83
C SER A 236 34.84 10.35 19.23
N LEU A 237 35.09 10.62 17.94
CA LEU A 237 36.40 10.40 17.30
C LEU A 237 37.38 11.46 17.82
N SER A 238 37.63 11.43 19.12
CA SER A 238 38.65 12.19 19.83
C SER A 238 39.05 11.38 21.06
N GLU A 239 39.79 10.29 20.81
CA GLU A 239 40.81 9.68 21.66
C GLU A 239 41.65 8.73 20.81
#